data_AF-A0A0B1RT74-F1
#
_entry.id   AF-A0A0B1RT74-F1
#
_cell.length_a   1.000
_cell.length_b   1.000
_cell.length_c   1.000
_cell.angle_alpha   90.00
_cell.angle_beta   90.00
_cell.angle_gamma   90.00
#
_symmetry.space_group_name_H-M   'P 1'
#
loop_
_entity.id
_entity.type
_entity.pdbx_description
1 polymer ?
#
loop_
_entity_poly.entity_id
_entity_poly.type
_entity_poly.pdbx_seq_one_letter_code
_entity_poly.pdbx_strand_id
1 'polypeptide(L)'
;MPYMFEDAEWRGYFWSSVPTGDGQTPMASVLLGILCDLLFCPGFTVASKEKVEDLGTLETCELIWEAGVGFANKPGSSAHLDQNRTEILKLLLTCFSEVIYAPITDESRLRWVAHFTSAENRHVLPLFTSLLNVVCAYDPVGMGLPYNYLLFNDSREPLVEAALQVLIVCLDKDSQPQADDTGYSDNYFINYLGRIHREEDFDFMLKGITRLLSNPLQSTYLPNSAKKVNFHQELLVLLWKCCEYNQ
;
A
#
# COMPACT_ATOMS: atom_id res chain seq x y z
N MET A 1 11.92 -1.14 -20.39
CA MET A 1 11.77 -1.32 -18.93
C MET A 1 12.43 -2.61 -18.44
N PRO A 2 12.16 -3.82 -18.97
CA PRO A 2 12.80 -5.04 -18.45
C PRO A 2 14.34 -5.03 -18.54
N TYR A 3 14.88 -4.58 -19.68
CA TYR A 3 16.33 -4.54 -19.93
C TYR A 3 17.11 -3.60 -18.99
N MET A 4 16.45 -2.58 -18.44
CA MET A 4 17.10 -1.56 -17.59
C MET A 4 17.31 -2.07 -16.16
N PHE A 5 16.52 -3.05 -15.70
CA PHE A 5 16.72 -3.69 -14.39
C PHE A 5 17.70 -4.87 -14.50
N GLU A 6 17.78 -5.52 -15.65
CA GLU A 6 18.69 -6.64 -15.90
C GLU A 6 20.16 -6.19 -15.96
N ASP A 7 20.41 -5.00 -16.48
CA ASP A 7 21.75 -4.42 -16.57
C ASP A 7 22.21 -3.81 -15.24
N ALA A 8 23.29 -4.36 -14.70
CA ALA A 8 23.86 -3.98 -13.41
C ALA A 8 24.29 -2.51 -13.35
N GLU A 9 24.66 -1.90 -14.49
CA GLU A 9 25.05 -0.48 -14.55
C GLU A 9 23.87 0.47 -14.26
N TRP A 10 22.64 0.03 -14.58
CA TRP A 10 21.45 0.86 -14.45
C TRP A 10 20.70 0.67 -13.13
N ARG A 11 20.99 -0.39 -12.36
CA ARG A 11 20.34 -0.65 -11.06
C ARG A 11 20.56 0.47 -10.05
N GLY A 12 21.77 1.03 -10.02
CA GLY A 12 22.12 2.15 -9.14
C GLY A 12 21.70 3.52 -9.66
N TYR A 13 21.22 3.63 -10.91
CA TYR A 13 20.99 4.92 -11.57
C TYR A 13 20.02 5.82 -10.79
N PHE A 14 18.87 5.29 -10.37
CA PHE A 14 17.90 6.05 -9.59
C PHE A 14 18.42 6.41 -8.19
N TRP A 15 19.39 5.66 -7.67
CA TRP A 15 20.01 5.93 -6.38
C TRP A 15 21.23 6.86 -6.48
N SER A 16 21.55 7.36 -7.68
CA SER A 16 22.54 8.41 -7.89
C SER A 16 21.94 9.81 -7.68
N SER A 17 22.79 10.78 -7.30
CA SER A 17 22.40 12.17 -7.06
C SER A 17 21.90 12.86 -8.33
N VAL A 18 20.91 13.75 -8.18
CA VAL A 18 20.42 14.58 -9.29
C VAL A 18 21.51 15.57 -9.74
N PRO A 19 21.93 15.58 -11.03
CA PRO A 19 23.04 16.42 -11.51
C PRO A 19 22.83 17.94 -11.41
N THR A 20 21.59 18.39 -11.20
CA THR A 20 21.17 19.82 -11.25
C THR A 20 20.52 20.33 -9.95
N GLY A 21 20.52 19.53 -8.86
CA GLY A 21 20.04 19.94 -7.52
C GLY A 21 21.18 20.18 -6.52
N ASP A 22 20.87 20.20 -5.21
CA ASP A 22 21.84 20.32 -4.10
C ASP A 22 22.87 19.16 -4.02
N GLY A 23 22.88 18.25 -5.01
CA GLY A 23 23.89 17.23 -5.23
C GLY A 23 23.85 16.03 -4.29
N GLN A 24 22.92 16.01 -3.31
CA GLN A 24 22.90 14.99 -2.26
C GLN A 24 21.69 14.05 -2.30
N THR A 25 20.53 14.47 -2.82
CA THR A 25 19.31 13.63 -2.81
C THR A 25 19.26 12.70 -4.03
N PRO A 26 19.07 11.39 -3.85
CA PRO A 26 18.90 10.45 -4.96
C PRO A 26 17.59 10.67 -5.75
N MET A 27 17.60 10.39 -7.05
CA MET A 27 16.39 10.49 -7.89
C MET A 27 15.23 9.62 -7.38
N ALA A 28 15.54 8.44 -6.83
CA ALA A 28 14.59 7.51 -6.24
C ALA A 28 13.83 8.14 -5.08
N SER A 29 14.55 8.85 -4.20
CA SER A 29 13.95 9.55 -3.05
C SER A 29 13.03 10.67 -3.52
N VAL A 30 13.46 11.47 -4.50
CA VAL A 30 12.61 12.53 -5.08
C VAL A 30 11.35 11.94 -5.72
N LEU A 31 11.49 10.87 -6.51
CA LEU A 31 10.35 10.20 -7.14
C LEU A 31 9.38 9.65 -6.09
N LEU A 32 9.88 8.93 -5.07
CA LEU A 32 9.04 8.40 -3.99
C LEU A 32 8.33 9.51 -3.24
N GLY A 33 9.02 10.62 -2.93
CA GLY A 33 8.42 11.80 -2.30
C GLY A 33 7.25 12.34 -3.11
N ILE A 34 7.44 12.56 -4.42
CA ILE A 34 6.39 13.07 -5.31
C ILE A 34 5.21 12.08 -5.39
N LEU A 35 5.47 10.77 -5.51
CA LEU A 35 4.40 9.78 -5.56
C LEU A 35 3.61 9.72 -4.24
N CYS A 36 4.27 9.84 -3.09
CA CYS A 36 3.60 9.91 -1.80
C CYS A 36 2.80 11.21 -1.63
N ASP A 37 3.30 12.34 -2.11
CA ASP A 37 2.56 13.59 -2.13
C ASP A 37 1.31 13.49 -3.01
N LEU A 38 1.44 12.89 -4.20
CA LEU A 38 0.31 12.65 -5.10
C LEU A 38 -0.73 11.72 -4.48
N LEU A 39 -0.33 10.75 -3.66
CA LEU A 39 -1.22 9.84 -2.95
C LEU A 39 -2.11 10.54 -1.92
N PHE A 40 -1.75 11.72 -1.44
CA PHE A 40 -2.58 12.57 -0.56
C PHE A 40 -3.00 13.89 -1.20
N CYS A 41 -2.86 14.02 -2.52
CA CYS A 41 -3.15 15.26 -3.23
C CYS A 41 -4.68 15.56 -3.25
N PRO A 42 -5.12 16.68 -2.64
CA PRO A 42 -6.53 17.07 -2.60
C PRO A 42 -7.09 17.31 -4.02
N GLY A 43 -8.25 16.74 -4.30
CA GLY A 43 -8.90 16.80 -5.62
C GLY A 43 -8.35 15.80 -6.65
N PHE A 44 -7.22 15.15 -6.38
CA PHE A 44 -6.64 14.13 -7.26
C PHE A 44 -6.79 12.71 -6.69
N THR A 45 -6.35 12.48 -5.46
CA THR A 45 -6.53 11.18 -4.76
C THR A 45 -7.31 11.34 -3.45
N VAL A 46 -7.52 12.54 -2.94
CA VAL A 46 -8.31 12.79 -1.74
C VAL A 46 -9.47 13.72 -2.07
N ALA A 47 -10.64 13.48 -1.50
CA ALA A 47 -11.79 14.35 -1.70
C ALA A 47 -11.51 15.74 -1.08
N SER A 48 -11.63 16.80 -1.87
CA SER A 48 -11.50 18.17 -1.38
C SER A 48 -12.47 19.10 -2.08
N LYS A 49 -12.93 20.11 -1.33
CA LYS A 49 -13.72 21.23 -1.87
C LYS A 49 -12.86 22.44 -2.19
N GLU A 50 -11.63 22.49 -1.66
CA GLU A 50 -10.73 23.64 -1.75
C GLU A 50 -9.44 23.26 -2.47
N LYS A 51 -8.90 24.21 -3.24
CA LYS A 51 -7.59 24.07 -3.87
C LYS A 51 -6.51 24.32 -2.82
N VAL A 52 -5.63 23.35 -2.64
CA VAL A 52 -4.44 23.51 -1.80
C VAL A 52 -3.29 23.97 -2.68
N GLU A 53 -2.65 25.07 -2.31
CA GLU A 53 -1.54 25.66 -3.07
C GLU A 53 -0.20 24.97 -2.77
N ASP A 54 -0.01 24.49 -1.53
CA ASP A 54 1.20 23.79 -1.10
C ASP A 54 0.88 22.42 -0.46
N LEU A 55 1.37 21.34 -1.09
CA LEU A 55 1.23 19.99 -0.53
C LEU A 55 2.13 19.78 0.68
N GLY A 56 3.18 20.60 0.85
CA GLY A 56 4.13 20.55 1.96
C GLY A 56 3.47 20.74 3.34
N THR A 57 2.39 21.53 3.41
CA THR A 57 1.73 21.91 4.66
C THR A 57 0.56 21.00 5.05
N LEU A 58 0.26 19.96 4.27
CA LEU A 58 -0.89 19.09 4.51
C LEU A 58 -0.68 18.21 5.75
N GLU A 59 -1.67 18.22 6.65
CA GLU A 59 -1.79 17.24 7.73
C GLU A 59 -2.35 15.92 7.18
N THR A 60 -1.48 15.10 6.60
CA THR A 60 -1.89 13.91 5.84
C THR A 60 -2.56 12.82 6.68
N CYS A 61 -2.40 12.84 8.01
CA CYS A 61 -3.17 12.00 8.93
C CYS A 61 -4.69 12.29 8.89
N GLU A 62 -5.11 13.49 8.50
CA GLU A 62 -6.54 13.81 8.31
C GLU A 62 -7.08 13.34 6.96
N LEU A 63 -6.19 12.88 6.07
CA LEU A 63 -6.48 12.53 4.67
C LEU A 63 -6.46 11.02 4.41
N ILE A 64 -6.45 10.19 5.47
CA ILE A 64 -6.49 8.74 5.39
C ILE A 64 -7.69 8.28 4.55
N TRP A 65 -7.50 7.29 3.67
CA TRP A 65 -8.46 6.97 2.59
C TRP A 65 -9.70 6.19 3.01
N GLU A 66 -9.70 5.61 4.20
CA GLU A 66 -10.78 4.79 4.72
C GLU A 66 -10.77 4.74 6.24
N ALA A 67 -11.95 4.69 6.85
CA ALA A 67 -12.09 4.54 8.29
C ALA A 67 -11.71 3.12 8.75
N GLY A 68 -11.20 3.00 9.96
CA GLY A 68 -10.74 1.73 10.53
C GLY A 68 -9.71 1.96 11.63
N VAL A 69 -8.62 1.19 11.59
CA VAL A 69 -7.54 1.27 12.57
C VAL A 69 -7.01 2.69 12.67
N GLY A 70 -6.97 3.25 13.88
CA GLY A 70 -6.39 4.57 14.15
C GLY A 70 -7.07 5.76 13.47
N PHE A 71 -8.18 5.58 12.74
CA PHE A 71 -8.87 6.65 12.03
C PHE A 71 -10.37 6.39 11.91
N ALA A 72 -11.19 7.20 12.60
CA ALA A 72 -12.64 7.00 12.66
C ALA A 72 -13.42 7.71 11.55
N ASN A 73 -12.84 8.75 10.94
CA ASN A 73 -13.56 9.58 9.98
C ASN A 73 -13.67 8.86 8.64
N LYS A 74 -14.88 8.73 8.10
CA LYS A 74 -15.09 8.15 6.77
C LYS A 74 -14.96 9.24 5.69
N PRO A 75 -13.92 9.22 4.84
CA PRO A 75 -13.76 10.22 3.79
C PRO A 75 -14.78 10.03 2.67
N GLY A 76 -14.94 11.05 1.83
CA GLY A 76 -15.70 10.92 0.60
C GLY A 76 -15.07 9.89 -0.34
N SER A 77 -15.84 8.89 -0.76
CA SER A 77 -15.42 7.88 -1.74
C SER A 77 -15.78 8.32 -3.16
N SER A 78 -14.89 8.05 -4.12
CA SER A 78 -15.09 8.33 -5.53
C SER A 78 -14.27 7.36 -6.38
N ALA A 79 -14.92 6.74 -7.37
CA ALA A 79 -14.27 5.80 -8.29
C ALA A 79 -13.06 6.42 -9.01
N HIS A 80 -13.12 7.73 -9.31
CA HIS A 80 -12.01 8.42 -9.96
C HIS A 80 -10.81 8.59 -9.02
N LEU A 81 -11.05 8.96 -7.76
CA LEU A 81 -9.98 9.06 -6.75
C LEU A 81 -9.33 7.70 -6.52
N ASP A 82 -10.14 6.64 -6.46
CA ASP A 82 -9.66 5.27 -6.30
C ASP A 82 -8.81 4.81 -7.48
N GLN A 83 -9.25 5.11 -8.71
CA GLN A 83 -8.47 4.82 -9.90
C GLN A 83 -7.10 5.52 -9.88
N ASN A 84 -7.05 6.80 -9.49
CA ASN A 84 -5.78 7.54 -9.40
C ASN A 84 -4.85 6.93 -8.34
N ARG A 85 -5.39 6.57 -7.16
CA ARG A 85 -4.63 5.85 -6.11
C ARG A 85 -4.08 4.53 -6.66
N THR A 86 -4.91 3.73 -7.33
CA THR A 86 -4.53 2.43 -7.90
C THR A 86 -3.34 2.55 -8.86
N GLU A 87 -3.37 3.51 -9.78
CA GLU A 87 -2.28 3.64 -10.76
C GLU A 87 -0.96 4.10 -10.10
N ILE A 88 -1.02 4.94 -9.06
CA ILE A 88 0.18 5.30 -8.30
C ILE A 88 0.72 4.10 -7.52
N LEU A 89 -0.14 3.31 -6.88
CA LEU A 89 0.29 2.10 -6.16
C LEU A 89 0.91 1.06 -7.11
N LYS A 90 0.38 0.89 -8.32
CA LYS A 90 0.99 0.03 -9.36
C LYS A 90 2.36 0.53 -9.81
N LEU A 91 2.52 1.85 -9.94
CA LEU A 91 3.82 2.44 -10.24
C LEU A 91 4.81 2.20 -9.08
N LEU A 92 4.38 2.36 -7.83
CA LEU A 92 5.20 2.02 -6.65
C LEU A 92 5.61 0.54 -6.64
N LEU A 93 4.69 -0.39 -6.92
CA LEU A 93 5.02 -1.81 -7.07
C LEU A 93 6.05 -2.06 -8.18
N THR A 94 6.00 -1.28 -9.26
CA THR A 94 7.02 -1.35 -10.33
C THR A 94 8.37 -0.86 -9.82
N CYS A 95 8.42 0.22 -9.03
CA CYS A 95 9.65 0.70 -8.39
C CYS A 95 10.19 -0.29 -7.35
N PHE A 96 9.31 -1.01 -6.65
CA PHE A 96 9.70 -2.02 -5.65
C PHE A 96 10.11 -3.36 -6.27
N SER A 97 9.91 -3.55 -7.57
CA SER A 97 10.25 -4.80 -8.23
C SER A 97 11.77 -4.98 -8.32
N GLU A 98 12.20 -6.20 -8.03
CA GLU A 98 13.60 -6.62 -8.07
C GLU A 98 13.82 -7.69 -9.15
N VAL A 99 15.06 -7.81 -9.63
CA VAL A 99 15.41 -8.89 -10.56
C VAL A 99 15.45 -10.22 -9.82
N ILE A 100 14.75 -11.23 -10.33
CA ILE A 100 14.63 -12.56 -9.72
C ILE A 100 15.99 -13.21 -9.42
N TYR A 101 16.99 -12.93 -10.25
CA TYR A 101 18.34 -13.49 -10.15
C TYR A 101 19.34 -12.60 -9.39
N ALA A 102 18.87 -11.51 -8.76
CA ALA A 102 19.73 -10.70 -7.91
C ALA A 102 20.17 -11.51 -6.68
N PRO A 103 21.46 -11.49 -6.32
CA PRO A 103 21.95 -12.20 -5.16
C PRO A 103 21.36 -11.61 -3.87
N ILE A 104 21.05 -12.47 -2.90
CA ILE A 104 20.50 -12.07 -1.58
C ILE A 104 21.47 -11.14 -0.83
N THR A 105 22.76 -11.20 -1.15
CA THR A 105 23.82 -10.37 -0.59
C THR A 105 23.93 -8.98 -1.23
N ASP A 106 23.05 -8.62 -2.17
CA ASP A 106 23.05 -7.28 -2.76
C ASP A 106 22.60 -6.25 -1.70
N GLU A 107 23.51 -5.36 -1.30
CA GLU A 107 23.27 -4.30 -0.32
C GLU A 107 22.28 -3.24 -0.82
N SER A 108 21.96 -3.22 -2.11
CA SER A 108 20.94 -2.33 -2.69
C SER A 108 19.54 -2.94 -2.76
N ARG A 109 19.40 -4.21 -2.38
CA ARG A 109 18.14 -4.96 -2.43
C ARG A 109 17.08 -4.28 -1.57
N LEU A 110 15.88 -4.11 -2.13
CA LEU A 110 14.71 -3.50 -1.47
C LEU A 110 14.92 -2.07 -0.95
N ARG A 111 15.96 -1.36 -1.40
CA ARG A 111 16.22 0.03 -0.98
C ARG A 111 15.04 0.97 -1.21
N TRP A 112 14.24 0.74 -2.25
CA TRP A 112 13.00 1.50 -2.49
C TRP A 112 11.97 1.29 -1.39
N VAL A 113 11.79 0.05 -0.93
CA VAL A 113 10.87 -0.30 0.16
C VAL A 113 11.41 0.23 1.49
N ALA A 114 12.71 0.10 1.74
CA ALA A 114 13.36 0.66 2.93
C ALA A 114 13.12 2.17 3.04
N HIS A 115 13.38 2.93 1.98
CA HIS A 115 13.13 4.38 1.96
C HIS A 115 11.64 4.70 2.13
N PHE A 116 10.76 4.02 1.40
CA PHE A 116 9.31 4.23 1.45
C PHE A 116 8.70 3.97 2.84
N THR A 117 9.24 2.99 3.58
CA THR A 117 8.77 2.60 4.92
C THR A 117 9.54 3.26 6.06
N SER A 118 10.48 4.15 5.76
CA SER A 118 11.31 4.83 6.76
C SER A 118 10.64 6.09 7.34
N ALA A 119 11.25 6.64 8.39
CA ALA A 119 10.86 7.92 8.98
C ALA A 119 11.06 9.13 8.05
N GLU A 120 11.89 9.00 7.00
CA GLU A 120 12.09 10.09 6.03
C GLU A 120 10.86 10.32 5.16
N ASN A 121 10.04 9.28 4.98
CA ASN A 121 8.74 9.43 4.35
C ASN A 121 7.75 10.08 5.34
N ARG A 122 7.52 11.38 5.19
CA ARG A 122 6.55 12.14 6.01
C ARG A 122 5.14 11.55 6.02
N HIS A 123 4.78 10.74 5.01
CA HIS A 123 3.47 10.13 4.86
C HIS A 123 3.42 8.68 5.36
N VAL A 124 4.48 8.16 5.97
CA VAL A 124 4.60 6.73 6.30
C VAL A 124 3.43 6.19 7.13
N LEU A 125 2.98 6.94 8.14
CA LEU A 125 1.83 6.56 8.98
C LEU A 125 0.50 6.59 8.20
N PRO A 126 0.08 7.71 7.58
CA PRO A 126 -1.17 7.74 6.84
C PRO A 126 -1.20 6.79 5.64
N LEU A 127 -0.04 6.47 5.03
CA LEU A 127 0.06 5.42 4.02
C LEU A 127 -0.27 4.06 4.61
N PHE A 128 0.42 3.66 5.69
CA PHE A 128 0.17 2.38 6.36
C PHE A 128 -1.31 2.23 6.73
N THR A 129 -1.87 3.24 7.41
CA THR A 129 -3.27 3.22 7.85
C THR A 129 -4.25 3.18 6.69
N SER A 130 -4.00 3.94 5.61
CA SER A 130 -4.88 3.94 4.43
C SER A 130 -4.88 2.59 3.72
N LEU A 131 -3.69 1.98 3.51
CA LEU A 131 -3.58 0.68 2.86
C LEU A 131 -4.28 -0.41 3.67
N LEU A 132 -4.03 -0.47 4.97
CA LEU A 132 -4.65 -1.45 5.88
C LEU A 132 -6.18 -1.28 5.92
N ASN A 133 -6.67 -0.06 6.12
CA ASN A 133 -8.09 0.20 6.25
C ASN A 133 -8.85 -0.06 4.96
N VAL A 134 -8.28 0.31 3.79
CA VAL A 134 -8.89 -0.01 2.49
C VAL A 134 -9.09 -1.51 2.30
N VAL A 135 -8.09 -2.32 2.67
CA VAL A 135 -8.19 -3.78 2.58
C VAL A 135 -9.22 -4.31 3.57
N CYS A 136 -9.11 -3.97 4.85
CA CYS A 136 -9.99 -4.50 5.90
C CYS A 136 -11.44 -4.02 5.80
N ALA A 137 -11.69 -2.82 5.26
CA ALA A 137 -13.05 -2.29 5.07
C ALA A 137 -13.75 -2.82 3.81
N TYR A 138 -13.01 -3.41 2.86
CA TYR A 138 -13.58 -3.82 1.57
C TYR A 138 -14.62 -4.95 1.72
N ASP A 139 -15.80 -4.72 1.13
CA ASP A 139 -16.91 -5.67 1.08
C ASP A 139 -17.24 -6.04 -0.38
N PRO A 140 -16.83 -7.24 -0.85
CA PRO A 140 -17.05 -7.67 -2.24
C PRO A 140 -18.52 -8.02 -2.53
N VAL A 141 -19.36 -8.16 -1.49
CA VAL A 141 -20.77 -8.55 -1.63
C VAL A 141 -21.68 -7.31 -1.71
N GLY A 142 -21.32 -6.23 -1.00
CA GLY A 142 -22.05 -4.97 -1.00
C GLY A 142 -23.48 -5.13 -0.46
N MET A 143 -24.50 -4.94 -1.31
CA MET A 143 -25.91 -5.00 -0.89
C MET A 143 -26.42 -6.42 -0.56
N GLY A 144 -25.62 -7.48 -0.76
CA GLY A 144 -26.05 -8.85 -0.45
C GLY A 144 -27.04 -9.45 -1.46
N LEU A 145 -27.27 -8.78 -2.58
CA LEU A 145 -28.19 -9.24 -3.62
C LEU A 145 -27.48 -10.19 -4.61
N PRO A 146 -28.14 -11.28 -5.04
CA PRO A 146 -27.66 -12.13 -6.13
C PRO A 146 -27.34 -11.31 -7.39
N TYR A 147 -26.21 -11.60 -8.03
CA TYR A 147 -25.75 -10.97 -9.27
C TYR A 147 -25.48 -9.46 -9.18
N ASN A 148 -25.40 -8.89 -7.98
CA ASN A 148 -25.15 -7.45 -7.77
C ASN A 148 -23.91 -6.97 -8.56
N TYR A 149 -22.86 -7.77 -8.58
CA TYR A 149 -21.60 -7.47 -9.26
C TYR A 149 -21.68 -7.48 -10.80
N LEU A 150 -22.75 -8.03 -11.39
CA LEU A 150 -23.01 -7.94 -12.83
C LEU A 150 -23.72 -6.64 -13.20
N LEU A 151 -24.47 -6.07 -12.25
CA LEU A 151 -25.26 -4.86 -12.44
C LEU A 151 -24.49 -3.60 -12.05
N PHE A 152 -23.60 -3.71 -11.05
CA PHE A 152 -22.79 -2.61 -10.55
C PHE A 152 -21.31 -2.93 -10.73
N ASN A 153 -20.59 -1.98 -11.35
CA ASN A 153 -19.15 -2.10 -11.51
C ASN A 153 -18.46 -1.79 -10.18
N ASP A 154 -17.67 -2.73 -9.69
CA ASP A 154 -16.88 -2.53 -8.49
C ASP A 154 -15.57 -1.81 -8.84
N SER A 155 -15.56 -0.50 -8.63
CA SER A 155 -14.37 0.33 -8.86
C SER A 155 -13.36 0.28 -7.71
N ARG A 156 -13.70 -0.32 -6.56
CA ARG A 156 -12.85 -0.31 -5.35
C ARG A 156 -11.91 -1.50 -5.34
N GLU A 157 -12.33 -2.65 -5.85
CA GLU A 157 -11.51 -3.88 -5.87
C GLU A 157 -10.09 -3.70 -6.43
N PRO A 158 -9.87 -3.00 -7.56
CA PRO A 158 -8.51 -2.80 -8.08
C PRO A 158 -7.60 -2.01 -7.13
N LEU A 159 -8.17 -1.07 -6.36
CA LEU A 159 -7.44 -0.36 -5.32
C LEU A 159 -7.09 -1.28 -4.15
N VAL A 160 -8.02 -2.15 -3.76
CA VAL A 160 -7.81 -3.11 -2.67
C VAL A 160 -6.71 -4.10 -2.99
N GLU A 161 -6.68 -4.64 -4.22
CA GLU A 161 -5.62 -5.54 -4.68
C GLU A 161 -4.25 -4.85 -4.67
N ALA A 162 -4.15 -3.66 -5.25
CA ALA A 162 -2.91 -2.89 -5.27
C ALA A 162 -2.44 -2.51 -3.85
N ALA A 163 -3.37 -2.12 -2.97
CA ALA A 163 -3.07 -1.78 -1.59
C ALA A 163 -2.56 -2.99 -0.79
N LEU A 164 -3.20 -4.15 -0.96
CA LEU A 164 -2.79 -5.40 -0.34
C LEU A 164 -1.38 -5.82 -0.78
N GLN A 165 -1.10 -5.75 -2.08
CA GLN A 165 0.22 -6.07 -2.64
C GLN A 165 1.31 -5.14 -2.11
N VAL A 166 1.06 -3.82 -2.11
CA VAL A 166 2.00 -2.84 -1.54
C VAL A 166 2.24 -3.11 -0.06
N LEU A 167 1.18 -3.37 0.71
CA LEU A 167 1.28 -3.65 2.14
C LEU A 167 2.14 -4.89 2.41
N ILE A 168 1.93 -5.98 1.67
CA ILE A 168 2.70 -7.22 1.81
C ILE A 168 4.19 -6.99 1.51
N VAL A 169 4.49 -6.30 0.40
CA VAL A 169 5.88 -5.98 0.03
C VAL A 169 6.54 -5.12 1.10
N CYS A 170 5.81 -4.14 1.67
CA CYS A 170 6.31 -3.28 2.74
C CYS A 170 6.48 -4.01 4.08
N LEU A 171 5.83 -5.16 4.29
CA LEU A 171 5.96 -5.99 5.49
C LEU A 171 7.00 -7.11 5.34
N ASP A 172 7.75 -7.18 4.23
CA ASP A 172 8.80 -8.18 4.05
C ASP A 172 10.12 -7.74 4.69
N LYS A 173 10.34 -8.13 5.95
CA LYS A 173 11.56 -7.82 6.72
C LYS A 173 12.78 -8.65 6.28
N ASP A 174 12.58 -9.93 6.02
CA ASP A 174 13.68 -10.90 5.86
C ASP A 174 14.51 -10.67 4.60
N SER A 175 13.94 -9.92 3.66
CA SER A 175 14.59 -9.57 2.41
C SER A 175 15.40 -8.26 2.46
N GLN A 176 15.34 -7.51 3.57
CA GLN A 176 16.06 -6.25 3.75
C GLN A 176 17.55 -6.48 4.08
N PRO A 177 18.49 -5.69 3.54
CA PRO A 177 19.91 -5.84 3.84
C PRO A 177 20.20 -5.56 5.32
N GLN A 178 20.98 -6.42 5.98
CA GLN A 178 21.35 -6.30 7.40
C GLN A 178 22.38 -5.20 7.69
N ALA A 179 23.07 -4.72 6.65
CA ALA A 179 24.12 -3.71 6.73
C ALA A 179 23.86 -2.67 5.64
N ASP A 180 23.01 -1.69 5.92
CA ASP A 180 22.86 -0.54 5.05
C ASP A 180 23.33 0.69 5.84
N ASP A 181 24.52 1.20 5.50
CA ASP A 181 25.13 2.42 6.06
C ASP A 181 24.31 3.69 5.75
N THR A 182 23.23 3.56 4.97
CA THR A 182 22.29 4.63 4.61
C THR A 182 21.29 4.99 5.71
N GLY A 183 21.22 4.23 6.81
CA GLY A 183 20.43 4.60 8.00
C GLY A 183 18.94 4.22 7.96
N TYR A 184 18.48 3.50 6.93
CA TYR A 184 17.09 3.02 6.79
C TYR A 184 16.81 1.69 7.52
N SER A 185 17.35 1.48 8.72
CA SER A 185 17.21 0.20 9.43
C SER A 185 15.80 -0.08 9.95
N ASP A 186 15.00 0.97 10.14
CA ASP A 186 13.70 0.89 10.79
C ASP A 186 12.55 0.92 9.77
N ASN A 187 11.87 -0.22 9.64
CA ASN A 187 10.63 -0.32 8.88
C ASN A 187 9.44 0.07 9.77
N TYR A 188 8.89 1.27 9.53
CA TYR A 188 7.79 1.80 10.32
C TYR A 188 6.46 1.08 10.08
N PHE A 189 6.24 0.47 8.91
CA PHE A 189 5.04 -0.33 8.66
C PHE A 189 4.98 -1.53 9.60
N ILE A 190 6.10 -2.24 9.77
CA ILE A 190 6.22 -3.36 10.72
C ILE A 190 6.04 -2.86 12.15
N ASN A 191 6.67 -1.73 12.50
CA ASN A 191 6.55 -1.12 13.83
C ASN A 191 5.09 -0.75 14.16
N TYR A 192 4.38 -0.11 13.22
CA TYR A 192 2.98 0.24 13.40
C TYR A 192 2.09 -0.99 13.53
N LEU A 193 2.28 -2.01 12.67
CA LEU A 193 1.52 -3.25 12.74
C LEU A 193 1.70 -3.96 14.10
N GLY A 194 2.93 -4.08 14.59
CA GLY A 194 3.24 -4.68 15.88
C GLY A 194 2.77 -3.87 17.10
N ARG A 195 2.36 -2.61 16.90
CA ARG A 195 1.80 -1.76 17.95
C ARG A 195 0.28 -1.71 17.94
N ILE A 196 -0.42 -2.36 17.00
CA ILE A 196 -1.88 -2.46 17.03
C ILE A 196 -2.26 -3.39 18.18
N HIS A 197 -2.90 -2.85 19.22
CA HIS A 197 -3.28 -3.62 20.41
C HIS A 197 -4.71 -3.32 20.91
N ARG A 198 -5.40 -2.33 20.32
CA ARG A 198 -6.75 -1.97 20.76
C ARG A 198 -7.73 -3.03 20.27
N GLU A 199 -8.67 -3.40 21.15
CA GLU A 199 -9.68 -4.42 20.84
C GLU A 199 -10.51 -4.06 19.60
N GLU A 200 -10.92 -2.79 19.48
CA GLU A 200 -11.69 -2.30 18.33
C GLU A 200 -10.92 -2.40 17.01
N ASP A 201 -9.63 -2.09 17.03
CA ASP A 201 -8.76 -2.16 15.85
C ASP A 201 -8.56 -3.63 15.41
N PHE A 202 -8.34 -4.54 16.37
CA PHE A 202 -8.23 -5.97 16.10
C PHE A 202 -9.52 -6.58 15.56
N ASP A 203 -10.66 -6.26 16.18
CA ASP A 203 -11.96 -6.75 15.74
C ASP A 203 -12.26 -6.27 14.31
N PHE A 204 -11.96 -5.01 13.99
CA PHE A 204 -12.06 -4.48 12.64
C PHE A 204 -11.20 -5.25 11.64
N MET A 205 -9.92 -5.45 11.93
CA MET A 205 -8.99 -6.18 11.06
C MET A 205 -9.44 -7.64 10.85
N LEU A 206 -9.76 -8.33 11.94
CA LEU A 206 -10.14 -9.74 11.91
C LEU A 206 -11.45 -9.96 11.15
N LYS A 207 -12.47 -9.11 11.38
CA LYS A 207 -13.73 -9.16 10.63
C LYS A 207 -13.49 -8.92 9.13
N GLY A 208 -12.67 -7.92 8.79
CA GLY A 208 -12.31 -7.61 7.41
C GLY A 208 -11.63 -8.77 6.70
N ILE A 209 -10.54 -9.28 7.27
CA ILE A 209 -9.77 -10.40 6.70
C ILE A 209 -10.63 -11.67 6.62
N THR A 210 -11.39 -11.98 7.67
CA THR A 210 -12.28 -13.16 7.69
C THR A 210 -13.37 -13.06 6.63
N ARG A 211 -13.98 -11.88 6.43
CA ARG A 211 -14.98 -11.65 5.38
C ARG A 211 -14.40 -11.98 4.01
N LEU A 212 -13.19 -11.50 3.72
CA LEU A 212 -12.55 -11.68 2.42
C LEU A 212 -12.06 -13.12 2.21
N LEU A 213 -11.48 -13.77 3.21
CA LEU A 213 -11.06 -15.18 3.14
C LEU A 213 -12.25 -16.15 3.04
N SER A 214 -13.39 -15.79 3.65
CA SER A 214 -14.60 -16.62 3.59
C SER A 214 -15.35 -16.48 2.28
N ASN A 215 -15.17 -15.36 1.55
CA ASN A 215 -15.92 -15.07 0.34
C ASN A 215 -15.83 -16.17 -0.75
N PRO A 216 -14.65 -16.72 -1.10
CA PRO A 216 -14.54 -17.81 -2.07
C PRO A 216 -15.21 -19.12 -1.63
N LEU A 217 -15.34 -19.33 -0.31
CA LEU A 217 -15.90 -20.53 0.33
C LEU A 217 -17.42 -20.50 0.43
N GLN A 218 -18.05 -19.33 0.25
CA GLN A 218 -19.50 -19.21 0.31
C GLN A 218 -20.15 -19.95 -0.86
N SER A 219 -21.08 -20.84 -0.51
CA SER A 219 -21.93 -21.54 -1.48
C SER A 219 -23.32 -20.91 -1.47
N THR A 220 -23.81 -20.55 -2.65
CA THR A 220 -25.14 -19.98 -2.86
C THR A 220 -26.00 -20.97 -3.64
N TYR A 221 -27.31 -21.01 -3.35
CA TYR A 221 -28.26 -21.83 -4.11
C TYR A 221 -28.28 -21.49 -5.61
N LEU A 222 -28.06 -20.21 -5.94
CA LEU A 222 -28.01 -19.73 -7.31
C LEU A 222 -26.57 -19.80 -7.86
N PRO A 223 -26.36 -20.39 -9.05
CA PRO A 223 -25.04 -20.53 -9.64
C PRO A 223 -24.46 -19.16 -9.99
N ASN A 224 -23.18 -18.94 -9.66
CA ASN A 224 -22.43 -17.70 -9.91
C ASN A 224 -23.18 -16.44 -9.43
N SER A 225 -23.95 -16.55 -8.35
CA SER A 225 -24.75 -15.42 -7.87
C SER A 225 -24.02 -14.49 -6.92
N ALA A 226 -22.87 -14.92 -6.40
CA ALA A 226 -22.00 -14.10 -5.56
C ALA A 226 -20.67 -13.81 -6.26
N LYS A 227 -20.17 -12.59 -6.07
CA LYS A 227 -18.82 -12.21 -6.49
C LYS A 227 -17.80 -13.00 -5.68
N LYS A 228 -16.75 -13.49 -6.35
CA LYS A 228 -15.60 -14.13 -5.70
C LYS A 228 -14.35 -13.27 -5.87
N VAL A 229 -13.68 -12.98 -4.77
CA VAL A 229 -12.37 -12.30 -4.79
C VAL A 229 -11.28 -13.26 -5.27
N ASN A 230 -10.29 -12.74 -6.00
CA ASN A 230 -9.21 -13.55 -6.58
C ASN A 230 -7.87 -13.44 -5.84
N PHE A 231 -7.76 -12.56 -4.85
CA PHE A 231 -6.54 -12.24 -4.10
C PHE A 231 -6.46 -12.93 -2.72
N HIS A 232 -6.99 -14.15 -2.62
CA HIS A 232 -7.06 -14.90 -1.37
C HIS A 232 -5.69 -15.40 -0.89
N GLN A 233 -4.74 -15.60 -1.80
CA GLN A 233 -3.37 -16.01 -1.45
C GLN A 233 -2.64 -14.86 -0.74
N GLU A 234 -2.76 -13.65 -1.27
CA GLU A 234 -2.20 -12.43 -0.69
C GLU A 234 -2.80 -12.15 0.69
N LEU A 235 -4.11 -12.38 0.88
CA LEU A 235 -4.74 -12.25 2.19
C LEU A 235 -4.18 -13.23 3.23
N LEU A 236 -3.84 -14.46 2.82
CA LEU A 236 -3.18 -15.42 3.72
C LEU A 236 -1.78 -14.96 4.10
N VAL A 237 -1.04 -14.37 3.17
CA VAL A 237 0.28 -13.77 3.45
C VAL A 237 0.15 -12.60 4.42
N LEU A 238 -0.83 -11.71 4.21
CA LEU A 238 -1.10 -10.59 5.13
C LEU A 238 -1.46 -11.12 6.54
N LEU A 239 -2.35 -12.11 6.63
CA LEU A 239 -2.72 -12.71 7.91
C LEU A 239 -1.50 -13.32 8.62
N TRP A 240 -0.64 -14.01 7.88
CA TRP A 240 0.61 -14.52 8.41
C TRP A 240 1.50 -13.41 8.97
N LYS A 241 1.70 -12.31 8.21
CA LYS A 241 2.50 -11.16 8.66
C LYS A 241 1.91 -10.46 9.89
N CYS A 242 0.58 -10.36 9.99
CA CYS A 242 -0.10 -9.87 11.20
C CYS A 242 0.24 -10.75 12.43
N CYS A 243 0.18 -12.07 12.30
CA CYS A 243 0.53 -12.99 13.38
C CYS A 243 2.02 -12.96 13.73
N GLU A 244 2.90 -12.78 12.74
CA GLU A 244 4.35 -12.74 12.93
C GLU A 244 4.79 -11.53 13.77
N TYR A 245 4.24 -10.35 13.47
CA TYR A 245 4.67 -9.07 14.05
C TYR A 245 3.84 -8.58 15.24
N ASN A 246 2.63 -9.12 15.44
CA ASN A 246 1.77 -8.77 16.57
C ASN A 246 1.85 -9.84 17.67
N GLN A 247 3.00 -9.85 18.37
CA GLN A 247 3.29 -10.74 19.50
C GLN A 247 2.90 -10.13 20.86
#